data_AF-A0A9D6KYV2-F1
#
_entry.id   AF-A0A9D6KYV2-F1
#
_cell.length_a   1.000
_cell.length_b   1.000
_cell.length_c   1.000
_cell.angle_alpha   90.00
_cell.angle_beta   90.00
_cell.angle_gamma   90.00
#
_symmetry.space_group_name_H-M   'P 1'
#
loop_
_entity.id
_entity.type
_entity.pdbx_description
1 polymer ?
#
loop_
_entity_poly.entity_id
_entity_poly.type
_entity_poly.pdbx_seq_one_letter_code
_entity_poly.pdbx_strand_id
1 'polypeptide(L)' 'GRDYVLPEDIKEVALDVMNHRILLNYEAEADNVKTADIIKVLLSKVPINK' A
#
# COMPACT_ATOMS: atom_id res chain seq x y z
N GLY A 1 2.11 -22.92 10.61
CA GLY A 1 2.49 -21.57 10.12
C GLY A 1 3.97 -21.38 10.35
N ARG A 2 4.61 -20.50 9.56
CA ARG A 2 5.98 -20.05 9.84
C ARG A 2 6.01 -19.28 11.16
N ASP A 3 7.10 -19.36 11.91
CA ASP A 3 7.38 -18.61 13.13
C ASP A 3 8.04 -17.25 12.87
N TYR A 4 8.25 -16.91 11.59
CA TYR A 4 8.78 -15.64 11.13
C TYR A 4 7.94 -15.06 9.98
N VAL A 5 8.02 -13.75 9.84
CA VAL A 5 7.32 -12.97 8.80
C VAL A 5 8.26 -12.71 7.63
N LEU A 6 7.75 -12.90 6.42
CA LEU A 6 8.39 -12.50 5.18
C LEU A 6 7.80 -11.16 4.69
N PRO A 7 8.55 -10.36 3.92
CA PRO A 7 8.02 -9.14 3.30
C PRO A 7 6.75 -9.38 2.46
N GLU A 8 6.63 -10.56 1.84
CA GLU A 8 5.48 -10.96 1.05
C GLU A 8 4.21 -11.02 1.91
N ASP A 9 4.31 -11.50 3.15
CA ASP A 9 3.18 -11.57 4.09
C ASP A 9 2.60 -10.17 4.37
N ILE A 10 3.47 -9.15 4.39
CA ILE A 10 3.07 -7.75 4.60
C ILE A 10 2.41 -7.19 3.34
N LYS A 11 2.99 -7.47 2.16
CA LYS A 11 2.47 -6.99 0.88
C LYS A 11 1.08 -7.56 0.57
N GLU A 12 0.81 -8.80 0.95
CA GLU A 12 -0.49 -9.45 0.74
C GLU A 12 -1.63 -8.72 1.45
N VAL A 13 -1.40 -8.21 2.66
CA VAL A 13 -2.44 -7.52 3.46
C VAL A 13 -2.41 -5.99 3.31
N ALA A 14 -1.44 -5.44 2.59
CA ALA A 14 -1.19 -3.99 2.54
C ALA A 14 -2.39 -3.20 1.98
N LEU A 15 -3.03 -3.68 0.91
CA LEU A 15 -4.19 -3.00 0.33
C LEU A 15 -5.37 -2.96 1.31
N ASP A 16 -5.70 -4.09 1.93
CA ASP A 16 -6.83 -4.20 2.86
C ASP A 16 -6.64 -3.31 4.09
N VAL A 17 -5.40 -3.23 4.60
CA VAL A 17 -5.08 -2.43 5.78
C VAL A 17 -5.02 -0.93 5.45
N MET A 18 -4.44 -0.56 4.30
CA MET A 18 -4.11 0.84 3.99
C MET A 18 -5.16 1.58 3.16
N ASN A 19 -6.03 0.90 2.41
CA ASN A 19 -6.98 1.54 1.46
C ASN A 19 -7.87 2.62 2.10
N HIS A 20 -8.22 2.44 3.38
CA HIS A 20 -9.08 3.37 4.13
C HIS A 20 -8.30 4.30 5.07
N ARG A 21 -6.96 4.23 5.04
CA ARG A 21 -6.06 4.98 5.94
C ARG A 21 -5.30 6.10 5.23
N ILE A 22 -5.44 6.19 3.91
CA ILE A 22 -4.84 7.25 3.10
C ILE A 22 -5.97 8.18 2.68
N LEU A 23 -5.85 9.45 3.06
CA LEU A 23 -6.77 10.52 2.68
C LEU A 23 -6.26 11.18 1.41
N LEU A 24 -7.11 11.27 0.41
CA LEU A 24 -6.83 12.04 -0.81
C LEU A 24 -7.21 13.50 -0.58
N ASN A 25 -6.50 14.41 -1.24
CA ASN A 25 -6.95 15.79 -1.37
C ASN A 25 -8.01 15.90 -2.48
N TYR A 26 -8.70 17.03 -2.49
CA TYR A 26 -9.77 17.31 -3.45
C TYR A 26 -9.30 17.17 -4.91
N GLU A 27 -8.11 17.65 -5.25
CA GLU A 27 -7.61 17.53 -6.62
C GLU A 27 -7.43 16.07 -7.05
N ALA A 28 -6.85 15.21 -6.19
CA ALA A 28 -6.68 13.80 -6.51
C ALA A 28 -8.02 13.06 -6.63
N GLU A 29 -9.01 13.40 -5.80
CA GLU A 29 -10.37 12.85 -5.95
C GLU A 29 -11.01 13.29 -7.27
N ALA A 30 -10.87 14.56 -7.65
CA ALA A 30 -11.37 15.11 -8.91
C ALA A 30 -10.71 14.45 -10.14
N ASP A 31 -9.42 14.12 -10.04
CA ASP A 31 -8.66 13.37 -11.05
C ASP A 31 -8.92 11.85 -11.01
N ASN A 32 -9.88 11.41 -10.19
CA ASN A 32 -10.29 10.01 -10.02
C ASN A 32 -9.14 9.08 -9.57
N VAL A 33 -8.14 9.62 -8.87
CA VAL A 33 -7.05 8.85 -8.27
C VAL A 33 -7.63 7.88 -7.23
N LYS A 34 -7.08 6.66 -7.16
CA LYS A 34 -7.45 5.66 -6.17
C LYS A 34 -6.31 5.42 -5.19
N THR A 35 -6.66 5.30 -3.90
CA THR A 35 -5.71 4.96 -2.83
C THR A 35 -4.98 3.65 -3.12
N ALA A 36 -5.67 2.67 -3.71
CA ALA A 36 -5.10 1.39 -4.12
C ALA A 36 -3.92 1.54 -5.11
N ASP A 37 -3.99 2.51 -6.03
CA ASP A 37 -2.93 2.72 -7.01
C ASP A 37 -1.70 3.38 -6.37
N ILE A 38 -1.92 4.32 -5.44
CA ILE A 38 -0.86 4.92 -4.62
C ILE A 38 -0.15 3.83 -3.79
N ILE A 39 -0.91 2.95 -3.13
CA ILE A 39 -0.35 1.87 -2.31
C ILE A 39 0.54 0.95 -3.15
N LYS A 40 0.09 0.55 -4.35
CA LYS A 40 0.91 -0.28 -5.27
C LYS A 40 2.23 0.41 -5.64
N VAL A 41 2.18 1.70 -5.97
CA VAL A 41 3.39 2.48 -6.27
C VAL A 41 4.32 2.51 -5.07
N LEU A 42 3.81 2.79 -3.87
CA LEU A 42 4.60 2.81 -2.63
C LEU A 42 5.29 1.47 -2.36
N LEU A 43 4.55 0.36 -2.46
CA LEU A 43 5.10 -0.99 -2.25
C LEU A 43 6.21 -1.35 -3.25
N SER A 44 6.15 -0.79 -4.47
CA SER A 44 7.22 -0.97 -5.47
C SER A 44 8.44 -0.06 -5.23
N LYS A 45 8.23 1.09 -4.57
CA LYS A 45 9.24 2.14 -4.43
C LYS A 45 10.05 2.02 -3.14
N VAL A 46 9.45 1.50 -2.07
CA VAL A 46 10.13 1.31 -0.78
C VAL A 46 11.00 0.06 -0.86
N PRO A 47 12.35 0.19 -0.76
CA PRO A 47 13.24 -0.96 -0.81
C PRO A 47 13.15 -1.77 0.48
N ILE A 48 13.35 -3.09 0.35
CA ILE A 48 13.58 -3.97 1.49
C ILE A 48 15.08 -3.99 1.72
N ASN A 49 15.51 -3.42 2.84
CA ASN A 49 16.92 -3.44 3.22
C ASN A 49 17.30 -4.83 3.78
N LYS A 50 18.55 -5.23 3.55
CA LYS A 50 19.16 -6.44 4.10
C LYS A 50 19.64 -6.21 5.53
#